data_AF-A0A6A8AH14-F1
#
_entry.id   AF-A0A6A8AH14-F1
#
_cell.length_a   1.000
_cell.length_b   1.000
_cell.length_c   1.000
_cell.angle_alpha   90.00
_cell.angle_beta   90.00
_cell.angle_gamma   90.00
#
_symmetry.space_group_name_H-M   'P 1'
#
loop_
_entity.id
_entity.type
_entity.pdbx_description
1 polymer ?
#
loop_
_entity_poly.entity_id
_entity_poly.type
_entity_poly.pdbx_seq_one_letter_code
_entity_poly.pdbx_strand_id
1 'polypeptide(L)'
;MKAIIIAAGMGIRLNPLTNDNPKCMLEIKGKTILQHQLEVFHANGITDISVIKGYKKEAINYPSLKYYINDNYRNNNILNSLFYAEKEMDDEFIASYSDILFGADVVRSAIESRGDIAIVVDVDWKGYYEGRTEHPINEAENVIFDADNNVVEIGKIVNKEEDIKGEFIGMLKCTKKGAEIFKEYFHKAINEFYGKPFIRAKTFDAAYLTDFIQYLVNNGIHKKSGSWRLCLLLSRP
;
A
#
# COMPACT_ATOMS: atom_id res chain seq x y z
N MET A 1 4.99 -17.14 -0.96
CA MET A 1 4.67 -15.70 -0.88
C MET A 1 4.27 -15.34 0.53
N LYS A 2 4.74 -14.20 1.03
CA LYS A 2 4.40 -13.63 2.35
C LYS A 2 3.41 -12.46 2.22
N ALA A 3 2.66 -12.14 3.27
CA ALA A 3 1.88 -10.89 3.34
C ALA A 3 2.39 -9.96 4.44
N ILE A 4 2.43 -8.66 4.15
CA ILE A 4 2.80 -7.60 5.07
C ILE A 4 1.66 -6.58 5.17
N ILE A 5 0.98 -6.52 6.31
CA ILE A 5 -0.14 -5.62 6.55
C ILE A 5 0.35 -4.42 7.37
N ILE A 6 0.12 -3.20 6.86
CA ILE A 6 0.58 -1.96 7.51
C ILE A 6 -0.56 -1.37 8.35
N ALA A 7 -0.53 -1.63 9.66
CA ALA A 7 -1.53 -1.24 10.66
C ALA A 7 -0.97 -0.28 11.72
N ALA A 8 -0.03 0.59 11.35
CA ALA A 8 0.61 1.53 12.26
C ALA A 8 -0.12 2.88 12.40
N GLY A 9 -1.01 3.21 11.47
CA GLY A 9 -1.65 4.52 11.36
C GLY A 9 -2.70 4.80 12.44
N MET A 10 -2.83 6.07 12.84
CA MET A 10 -3.80 6.51 13.85
C MET A 10 -5.24 6.58 13.35
N GLY A 11 -5.46 6.68 12.04
CA GLY A 11 -6.81 6.63 11.48
C GLY A 11 -7.74 7.80 11.87
N ILE A 12 -7.17 8.97 12.18
CA ILE A 12 -7.82 10.14 12.82
C ILE A 12 -9.20 10.50 12.23
N ARG A 13 -9.39 10.35 10.91
CA ARG A 13 -10.64 10.70 10.22
C ARG A 13 -11.86 9.86 10.65
N LEU A 14 -11.66 8.62 11.08
CA LEU A 14 -12.74 7.71 11.49
C LEU A 14 -12.88 7.60 13.02
N ASN A 15 -12.19 8.45 13.79
CA ASN A 15 -12.18 8.37 15.26
C ASN A 15 -13.58 8.25 15.91
N PRO A 16 -14.64 8.94 15.45
CA PRO A 16 -15.99 8.76 16.01
C PRO A 16 -16.57 7.36 15.77
N LEU A 17 -16.17 6.69 14.69
CA LEU A 17 -16.67 5.38 14.27
C LEU A 17 -15.82 4.23 14.80
N THR A 18 -14.54 4.47 15.08
CA THR A 18 -13.64 3.40 15.55
C THR A 18 -13.71 3.16 17.05
N ASN A 19 -14.50 3.93 17.81
CA ASN A 19 -14.53 3.87 19.28
C ASN A 19 -13.12 3.87 19.86
N ASP A 20 -12.29 4.79 19.39
CA ASP A 20 -10.91 4.90 19.81
C ASP A 20 -10.02 3.70 19.40
N ASN A 21 -10.46 2.71 18.62
CA ASN A 21 -9.59 1.62 18.15
C ASN A 21 -8.84 1.96 16.86
N PRO A 22 -7.76 1.22 16.53
CA PRO A 22 -7.17 1.27 15.19
C PRO A 22 -8.24 0.97 14.13
N LYS A 23 -8.23 1.69 13.00
CA LYS A 23 -9.24 1.52 11.93
C LYS A 23 -9.42 0.08 11.47
N CYS A 24 -8.33 -0.68 11.38
CA CYS A 24 -8.38 -2.08 10.96
C CYS A 24 -9.18 -2.99 11.90
N MET A 25 -9.47 -2.52 13.12
CA MET A 25 -10.29 -3.22 14.12
C MET A 25 -11.77 -2.85 14.05
N LEU A 26 -12.17 -1.94 13.15
CA LEU A 26 -13.58 -1.65 12.90
C LEU A 26 -14.29 -2.91 12.40
N GLU A 27 -15.46 -3.20 12.97
CA GLU A 27 -16.26 -4.37 12.60
C GLU A 27 -17.20 -4.07 11.42
N ILE A 28 -17.19 -4.97 10.45
CA ILE A 28 -18.10 -4.97 9.30
C ILE A 28 -18.68 -6.37 9.20
N LYS A 29 -20.01 -6.48 9.32
CA LYS A 29 -20.75 -7.76 9.30
C LYS A 29 -20.18 -8.80 10.29
N GLY A 30 -19.83 -8.36 11.51
CA GLY A 30 -19.39 -9.22 12.61
C GLY A 30 -17.93 -9.69 12.56
N LYS A 31 -17.11 -9.12 11.67
CA LYS A 31 -15.65 -9.36 11.60
C LYS A 31 -14.92 -8.04 11.45
N THR A 32 -13.72 -7.94 12.00
CA THR A 32 -12.89 -6.73 11.82
C THR A 32 -12.39 -6.63 10.38
N ILE A 33 -12.08 -5.42 9.90
CA ILE A 33 -11.44 -5.23 8.57
C ILE A 33 -10.18 -6.11 8.46
N LEU A 34 -9.35 -6.14 9.51
CA LEU A 34 -8.17 -6.98 9.55
C LEU A 34 -8.54 -8.47 9.40
N GLN A 35 -9.57 -8.95 10.09
CA GLN A 35 -10.01 -10.34 9.98
C GLN A 35 -10.49 -10.68 8.57
N HIS A 36 -11.23 -9.79 7.90
CA HIS A 36 -11.59 -9.97 6.49
C HIS A 36 -10.34 -10.10 5.60
N GLN A 37 -9.34 -9.25 5.78
CA GLN A 37 -8.08 -9.36 5.02
C GLN A 37 -7.36 -10.68 5.26
N LEU A 38 -7.27 -11.14 6.52
CA LEU A 38 -6.64 -12.42 6.86
C LEU A 38 -7.34 -13.59 6.17
N GLU A 39 -8.68 -13.61 6.17
CA GLU A 39 -9.46 -14.65 5.49
C GLU A 39 -9.23 -14.64 3.98
N VAL A 40 -9.13 -13.46 3.38
CA VAL A 40 -8.85 -13.29 1.94
C VAL A 40 -7.42 -13.76 1.58
N PHE A 41 -6.42 -13.46 2.40
CA PHE A 41 -5.06 -13.97 2.21
C PHE A 41 -5.01 -15.50 2.37
N HIS A 42 -5.66 -16.05 3.39
CA HIS A 42 -5.76 -17.50 3.59
C HIS A 42 -6.46 -18.21 2.43
N ALA A 43 -7.53 -17.62 1.87
CA ALA A 43 -8.24 -18.15 0.71
C ALA A 43 -7.36 -18.22 -0.56
N ASN A 44 -6.30 -17.41 -0.62
CA ASN A 44 -5.28 -17.44 -1.67
C ASN A 44 -4.01 -18.20 -1.26
N GLY A 45 -4.06 -18.98 -0.18
CA GLY A 45 -2.95 -19.82 0.29
C GLY A 45 -1.80 -19.07 0.96
N ILE A 46 -1.98 -17.78 1.30
CA ILE A 46 -0.96 -16.98 1.98
C ILE A 46 -1.17 -17.08 3.49
N THR A 47 -0.32 -17.85 4.18
CA THR A 47 -0.39 -18.06 5.63
C THR A 47 0.75 -17.42 6.42
N ASP A 48 1.86 -17.05 5.75
CA ASP A 48 2.94 -16.30 6.38
C ASP A 48 2.62 -14.79 6.35
N ILE A 49 1.98 -14.32 7.41
CA ILE A 49 1.42 -12.96 7.51
C ILE A 49 2.10 -12.20 8.65
N SER A 50 2.64 -11.03 8.30
CA SER A 50 3.23 -10.08 9.22
C SER A 50 2.39 -8.81 9.29
N VAL A 51 2.24 -8.25 10.49
CA VAL A 51 1.51 -7.00 10.70
C VAL A 51 2.42 -5.99 11.40
N ILE A 52 2.57 -4.81 10.79
CA ILE A 52 3.19 -3.66 11.44
C ILE A 52 2.13 -2.93 12.27
N LYS A 53 2.39 -2.79 13.56
CA LYS A 53 1.52 -2.12 14.53
C LYS A 53 2.17 -0.81 14.99
N GLY A 54 1.35 0.14 15.42
CA GLY A 54 1.81 1.43 15.94
C GLY A 54 0.80 1.95 16.96
N TYR A 55 -0.11 2.80 16.50
CA TYR A 55 -1.21 3.30 17.33
C TYR A 55 -2.03 2.16 17.96
N LYS A 56 -2.16 2.16 19.30
CA LYS A 56 -2.92 1.18 20.09
C LYS A 56 -2.65 -0.28 19.68
N LYS A 57 -1.37 -0.61 19.50
CA LYS A 57 -0.85 -1.90 19.01
C LYS A 57 -1.39 -3.13 19.75
N GLU A 58 -1.80 -2.97 21.01
CA GLU A 58 -2.34 -3.97 21.93
C GLU A 58 -3.74 -4.44 21.51
N ALA A 59 -4.51 -3.61 20.81
CA ALA A 59 -5.83 -3.98 20.30
C ALA A 59 -5.74 -5.02 19.16
N ILE A 60 -4.61 -5.08 18.45
CA ILE A 60 -4.38 -6.03 17.36
C ILE A 60 -3.69 -7.25 17.97
N ASN A 61 -4.42 -8.34 18.23
CA ASN A 61 -3.83 -9.54 18.83
C ASN A 61 -4.44 -10.84 18.28
N TYR A 62 -3.76 -11.40 17.30
CA TYR A 62 -4.09 -12.62 16.57
C TYR A 62 -2.91 -13.60 16.75
N PRO A 63 -3.11 -14.77 17.38
CA PRO A 63 -2.02 -15.67 17.76
C PRO A 63 -1.14 -16.17 16.61
N SER A 64 -1.65 -16.26 15.38
CA SER A 64 -0.96 -16.83 14.23
C SER A 64 -0.12 -15.83 13.43
N LEU A 65 -0.07 -14.55 13.82
CA LEU A 65 0.60 -13.50 13.05
C LEU A 65 1.97 -13.14 13.63
N LYS A 66 2.88 -12.72 12.75
CA LYS A 66 4.13 -12.07 13.16
C LYS A 66 3.89 -10.58 13.36
N TYR A 67 4.51 -9.99 14.37
CA TYR A 67 4.33 -8.59 14.69
C TYR A 67 5.60 -7.76 14.66
N TYR A 68 5.46 -6.57 14.09
CA TYR A 68 6.47 -5.54 14.00
C TYR A 68 5.94 -4.26 14.62
N ILE A 69 6.75 -3.59 15.43
CA ILE A 69 6.30 -2.41 16.16
C ILE A 69 6.97 -1.17 15.61
N ASN A 70 6.17 -0.31 14.97
CA ASN A 70 6.56 1.05 14.62
C ASN A 70 6.29 1.98 15.81
N ASP A 71 7.26 2.10 16.73
CA ASP A 71 7.14 3.04 17.86
C ASP A 71 7.27 4.51 17.44
N ASN A 72 7.70 4.80 16.20
CA ASN A 72 7.81 6.15 15.64
C ASN A 72 6.61 6.55 14.75
N TYR A 73 5.47 5.82 14.83
CA TYR A 73 4.28 6.01 13.99
C TYR A 73 3.69 7.44 13.99
N ARG A 74 4.05 8.26 14.98
CA ARG A 74 3.61 9.67 15.08
C ARG A 74 4.42 10.62 14.22
N ASN A 75 5.69 10.26 13.93
CA ASN A 75 6.64 11.12 13.25
C ASN A 75 7.04 10.59 11.88
N ASN A 76 6.52 9.42 11.48
CA ASN A 76 6.71 8.86 10.15
C ASN A 76 5.36 8.48 9.51
N ASN A 77 5.41 8.03 8.27
CA ASN A 77 4.23 7.66 7.51
C ASN A 77 4.34 6.23 6.93
N ILE A 78 3.41 5.85 6.08
CA ILE A 78 3.16 4.49 5.61
C ILE A 78 4.38 3.85 4.93
N LEU A 79 5.20 4.62 4.19
CA LEU A 79 6.42 4.12 3.57
C LEU A 79 7.41 3.62 4.62
N ASN A 80 7.75 4.47 5.59
CA ASN A 80 8.67 4.11 6.67
C ASN A 80 8.09 3.01 7.56
N SER A 81 6.77 3.01 7.79
CA SER A 81 6.09 1.94 8.53
C SER A 81 6.28 0.57 7.88
N LEU A 82 6.20 0.48 6.55
CA LEU A 82 6.42 -0.77 5.81
C LEU A 82 7.80 -1.37 6.10
N PHE A 83 8.83 -0.54 6.19
CA PHE A 83 10.21 -0.98 6.42
C PHE A 83 10.53 -1.43 7.85
N TYR A 84 9.60 -1.28 8.80
CA TYR A 84 9.73 -1.99 10.09
C TYR A 84 9.68 -3.51 9.90
N ALA A 85 9.04 -4.00 8.84
CA ALA A 85 8.98 -5.42 8.48
C ALA A 85 9.98 -5.79 7.36
N GLU A 86 11.06 -5.04 7.16
CA GLU A 86 12.04 -5.28 6.07
C GLU A 86 12.56 -6.72 6.05
N LYS A 87 12.73 -7.37 7.21
CA LYS A 87 13.20 -8.77 7.28
C LYS A 87 12.26 -9.79 6.61
N GLU A 88 11.01 -9.42 6.33
CA GLU A 88 10.06 -10.27 5.60
C GLU A 88 10.10 -10.02 4.09
N MET A 89 10.91 -9.08 3.62
CA MET A 89 11.16 -8.80 2.20
C MET A 89 12.40 -9.56 1.68
N ASP A 90 12.66 -10.76 2.21
CA ASP A 90 13.73 -11.69 1.82
C ASP A 90 13.31 -12.63 0.67
N ASP A 91 12.03 -12.66 0.34
CA ASP A 91 11.42 -13.39 -0.77
C ASP A 91 10.23 -12.59 -1.35
N GLU A 92 9.46 -13.20 -2.25
CA GLU A 92 8.24 -12.63 -2.80
C GLU A 92 7.19 -12.33 -1.72
N PHE A 93 6.67 -11.09 -1.73
CA PHE A 93 5.69 -10.60 -0.77
C PHE A 93 4.60 -9.75 -1.42
N ILE A 94 3.45 -9.70 -0.75
CA ILE A 94 2.39 -8.72 -0.98
C ILE A 94 2.28 -7.81 0.24
N ALA A 95 2.17 -6.50 0.04
CA ALA A 95 1.93 -5.55 1.12
C ALA A 95 0.60 -4.83 0.92
N SER A 96 -0.12 -4.58 2.01
CA SER A 96 -1.44 -3.96 2.00
C SER A 96 -1.61 -2.97 3.14
N TYR A 97 -2.34 -1.88 2.90
CA TYR A 97 -2.88 -1.04 3.96
C TYR A 97 -3.90 -1.85 4.79
N SER A 98 -3.99 -1.55 6.08
CA SER A 98 -4.87 -2.29 7.01
C SER A 98 -6.32 -1.82 7.05
N ASP A 99 -6.64 -0.67 6.45
CA ASP A 99 -7.96 -0.04 6.48
C ASP A 99 -8.74 -0.17 5.17
N ILE A 100 -8.34 -1.11 4.31
CA ILE A 100 -9.02 -1.41 3.03
C ILE A 100 -9.74 -2.75 3.09
N LEU A 101 -10.86 -2.86 2.39
CA LEU A 101 -11.56 -4.13 2.13
C LEU A 101 -11.36 -4.50 0.66
N PHE A 102 -11.04 -5.76 0.40
CA PHE A 102 -10.84 -6.29 -0.94
C PHE A 102 -11.25 -7.76 -1.01
N GLY A 103 -11.64 -8.22 -2.21
CA GLY A 103 -12.01 -9.60 -2.47
C GLY A 103 -10.82 -10.53 -2.69
N ALA A 104 -11.08 -11.84 -2.72
CA ALA A 104 -10.07 -12.86 -3.00
C ALA A 104 -9.54 -12.81 -4.44
N ASP A 105 -10.34 -12.32 -5.38
CA ASP A 105 -9.97 -12.04 -6.76
C ASP A 105 -8.91 -10.93 -6.88
N VAL A 106 -8.97 -9.93 -5.99
CA VAL A 106 -7.99 -8.84 -5.93
C VAL A 106 -6.59 -9.38 -5.62
N VAL A 107 -6.48 -10.16 -4.56
CA VAL A 107 -5.21 -10.79 -4.16
C VAL A 107 -4.73 -11.76 -5.24
N ARG A 108 -5.63 -12.55 -5.84
CA ARG A 108 -5.28 -13.48 -6.93
C ARG A 108 -4.69 -12.75 -8.13
N SER A 109 -5.32 -11.66 -8.55
CA SER A 109 -4.82 -10.85 -9.66
C SER A 109 -3.41 -10.33 -9.35
N ALA A 110 -3.18 -9.83 -8.13
CA ALA A 110 -1.86 -9.36 -7.70
C ALA A 110 -0.80 -10.47 -7.74
N ILE A 111 -1.16 -11.71 -7.34
CA ILE A 111 -0.30 -12.89 -7.43
C ILE A 111 0.05 -13.24 -8.88
N GLU A 112 -0.95 -13.21 -9.77
CA GLU A 112 -0.80 -13.57 -11.20
C GLU A 112 -0.04 -12.52 -12.02
N SER A 113 0.16 -11.31 -11.46
CA SER A 113 0.96 -10.27 -12.11
C SER A 113 2.41 -10.71 -12.30
N ARG A 114 2.88 -10.54 -13.54
CA ARG A 114 4.24 -10.92 -13.99
C ARG A 114 5.29 -9.84 -13.72
N GLY A 115 4.91 -8.69 -13.18
CA GLY A 115 5.86 -7.63 -12.82
C GLY A 115 6.71 -8.03 -11.63
N ASP A 116 8.00 -7.66 -11.62
CA ASP A 116 8.81 -7.83 -10.41
C ASP A 116 8.29 -6.95 -9.28
N ILE A 117 7.81 -5.74 -9.61
CA ILE A 117 7.01 -4.91 -8.71
C ILE A 117 5.70 -4.56 -9.42
N ALA A 118 4.60 -4.82 -8.75
CA ALA A 118 3.24 -4.59 -9.23
C ALA A 118 2.45 -3.82 -8.17
N ILE A 119 1.62 -2.88 -8.61
CA ILE A 119 0.64 -2.21 -7.77
C ILE A 119 -0.76 -2.56 -8.25
N VAL A 120 -1.70 -2.50 -7.33
CA VAL A 120 -3.11 -2.77 -7.59
C VAL A 120 -3.85 -1.45 -7.77
N VAL A 121 -4.54 -1.31 -8.90
CA VAL A 121 -5.21 -0.06 -9.30
C VAL A 121 -6.67 -0.34 -9.64
N ASP A 122 -7.55 0.50 -9.11
CA ASP A 122 -8.96 0.55 -9.45
C ASP A 122 -9.22 1.54 -10.58
N VAL A 123 -9.82 1.08 -11.67
CA VAL A 123 -10.15 1.89 -12.85
C VAL A 123 -11.58 2.44 -12.82
N ASP A 124 -12.46 1.92 -11.97
CA ASP A 124 -13.86 2.35 -11.79
C ASP A 124 -14.01 3.28 -10.56
N TRP A 125 -12.96 4.04 -10.25
CA TRP A 125 -12.82 4.78 -9.00
C TRP A 125 -13.64 6.08 -8.94
N LYS A 126 -13.88 6.73 -10.09
CA LYS A 126 -14.49 8.08 -10.15
C LYS A 126 -15.90 8.11 -9.55
N GLY A 127 -16.68 7.04 -9.73
CA GLY A 127 -18.04 6.93 -9.20
C GLY A 127 -18.11 7.02 -7.66
N TYR A 128 -17.04 6.63 -6.94
CA TYR A 128 -17.01 6.69 -5.48
C TYR A 128 -16.90 8.12 -4.92
N TYR A 129 -16.55 9.08 -5.76
CA TYR A 129 -16.39 10.48 -5.37
C TYR A 129 -17.63 11.33 -5.67
N GLU A 130 -18.62 10.79 -6.39
CA GLU A 130 -19.88 11.48 -6.66
C GLU A 130 -20.65 11.73 -5.35
N GLY A 131 -20.94 13.00 -5.05
CA GLY A 131 -21.67 13.39 -3.84
C GLY A 131 -20.87 13.30 -2.54
N ARG A 132 -19.57 13.00 -2.60
CA ARG A 132 -18.72 12.86 -1.42
C ARG A 132 -18.26 14.22 -0.88
N THR A 133 -18.48 14.45 0.41
CA THR A 133 -18.07 15.70 1.10
C THR A 133 -16.78 15.55 1.91
N GLU A 134 -16.44 14.34 2.33
CA GLU A 134 -15.21 14.02 3.09
C GLU A 134 -14.21 13.25 2.23
N HIS A 135 -12.92 13.62 2.27
CA HIS A 135 -11.85 13.06 1.43
C HIS A 135 -12.08 13.29 -0.08
N PRO A 136 -11.92 14.55 -0.53
CA PRO A 136 -12.12 14.93 -1.93
C PRO A 136 -11.17 14.21 -2.90
N ILE A 137 -11.51 14.26 -4.19
CA ILE A 137 -10.79 13.58 -5.28
C ILE A 137 -9.31 13.94 -5.37
N ASN A 138 -8.93 15.14 -4.92
CA ASN A 138 -7.55 15.60 -4.86
C ASN A 138 -6.71 14.93 -3.75
N GLU A 139 -7.34 14.24 -2.80
CA GLU A 139 -6.68 13.42 -1.79
C GLU A 139 -6.49 11.96 -2.24
N ALA A 140 -7.08 11.57 -3.38
CA ALA A 140 -6.96 10.23 -3.96
C ALA A 140 -5.51 9.91 -4.38
N GLU A 141 -5.12 8.65 -4.22
CA GLU A 141 -3.82 8.15 -4.67
C GLU A 141 -3.89 7.77 -6.16
N ASN A 142 -3.96 8.78 -7.03
CA ASN A 142 -4.18 8.63 -8.47
C ASN A 142 -3.00 7.99 -9.22
N VAL A 143 -3.30 7.30 -10.32
CA VAL A 143 -2.34 6.61 -11.18
C VAL A 143 -2.58 6.94 -12.66
N ILE A 144 -1.49 7.28 -13.35
CA ILE A 144 -1.39 7.41 -14.80
C ILE A 144 -0.50 6.26 -15.28
N PHE A 145 -0.97 5.46 -16.25
CA PHE A 145 -0.20 4.37 -16.84
C PHE A 145 -0.27 4.36 -18.38
N ASP A 146 0.74 3.80 -19.03
CA ASP A 146 0.81 3.70 -20.50
C ASP A 146 0.01 2.51 -21.06
N ALA A 147 0.05 2.30 -22.38
CA ALA A 147 -0.69 1.23 -23.04
C ALA A 147 -0.18 -0.19 -22.71
N ASP A 148 1.05 -0.29 -22.19
CA ASP A 148 1.67 -1.54 -21.75
C ASP A 148 1.46 -1.79 -20.24
N ASN A 149 0.64 -0.95 -19.59
CA ASN A 149 0.36 -0.96 -18.15
C ASN A 149 1.62 -0.72 -17.30
N ASN A 150 2.51 0.18 -17.73
CA ASN A 150 3.57 0.71 -16.88
C ASN A 150 3.09 1.98 -16.19
N VAL A 151 3.44 2.15 -14.90
CA VAL A 151 3.19 3.39 -14.16
C VAL A 151 4.03 4.51 -14.78
N VAL A 152 3.37 5.58 -15.19
CA VAL A 152 3.98 6.83 -15.67
C VAL A 152 4.04 7.86 -14.54
N GLU A 153 2.93 8.03 -13.82
CA GLU A 153 2.84 8.94 -12.68
C GLU A 153 1.91 8.35 -11.61
N ILE A 154 2.25 8.53 -10.34
CA ILE A 154 1.44 8.08 -9.21
C ILE A 154 1.54 9.04 -8.03
N GLY A 155 0.43 9.21 -7.30
CA GLY A 155 0.31 9.99 -6.07
C GLY A 155 -0.90 10.91 -6.07
N LYS A 156 -0.91 11.91 -5.18
CA LYS A 156 -1.96 12.92 -5.13
C LYS A 156 -1.80 13.94 -6.27
N ILE A 157 -2.27 13.57 -7.46
CA ILE A 157 -2.16 14.37 -8.69
C ILE A 157 -3.32 15.36 -8.73
N VAL A 158 -3.01 16.66 -8.77
CA VAL A 158 -4.01 17.75 -8.66
C VAL A 158 -4.26 18.48 -9.99
N ASN A 159 -3.38 18.34 -10.99
CA ASN A 159 -3.39 19.19 -12.20
C ASN A 159 -3.49 18.42 -13.54
N LYS A 160 -3.91 17.16 -13.51
CA LYS A 160 -3.98 16.29 -14.71
C LYS A 160 -5.18 15.35 -14.67
N GLU A 161 -6.35 15.86 -14.29
CA GLU A 161 -7.54 15.01 -14.06
C GLU A 161 -7.97 14.19 -15.28
N GLU A 162 -7.78 14.74 -16.49
CA GLU A 162 -8.09 14.06 -17.76
C GLU A 162 -7.18 12.85 -18.02
N ASP A 163 -5.94 12.87 -17.52
CA ASP A 163 -4.97 11.80 -17.70
C ASP A 163 -5.06 10.70 -16.63
N ILE A 164 -5.82 10.92 -15.55
CA ILE A 164 -5.95 9.94 -14.46
C ILE A 164 -6.75 8.73 -14.95
N LYS A 165 -6.11 7.57 -14.91
CA LYS A 165 -6.69 6.30 -15.39
C LYS A 165 -7.13 5.36 -14.28
N GLY A 166 -6.72 5.62 -13.04
CA GLY A 166 -7.13 4.80 -11.89
C GLY A 166 -6.67 5.34 -10.54
N GLU A 167 -7.10 4.69 -9.47
CA GLU A 167 -6.70 4.96 -8.09
C GLU A 167 -5.93 3.75 -7.52
N PHE A 168 -4.78 4.00 -6.90
CA PHE A 168 -4.03 2.99 -6.18
C PHE A 168 -4.75 2.65 -4.87
N ILE A 169 -5.05 1.37 -4.68
CA ILE A 169 -5.89 0.92 -3.55
C ILE A 169 -5.10 0.67 -2.26
N GLY A 170 -3.79 0.91 -2.25
CA GLY A 170 -2.95 0.60 -1.08
C GLY A 170 -2.40 -0.83 -1.04
N MET A 171 -2.36 -1.55 -2.17
CA MET A 171 -1.80 -2.91 -2.26
C MET A 171 -0.73 -3.02 -3.34
N LEU A 172 0.43 -3.59 -2.97
CA LEU A 172 1.55 -3.84 -3.88
C LEU A 172 2.05 -5.28 -3.75
N LYS A 173 2.62 -5.83 -4.82
CA LYS A 173 3.28 -7.13 -4.83
C LYS A 173 4.68 -6.98 -5.39
N CYS A 174 5.62 -7.67 -4.75
CA CYS A 174 7.01 -7.76 -5.19
C CYS A 174 7.39 -9.22 -5.35
N THR A 175 7.93 -9.62 -6.50
CA THR A 175 8.72 -10.86 -6.62
C THR A 175 9.97 -10.76 -5.74
N LYS A 176 10.72 -11.85 -5.57
CA LYS A 176 12.01 -11.80 -4.86
C LYS A 176 12.96 -10.75 -5.44
N LYS A 177 13.10 -10.70 -6.77
CA LYS A 177 13.91 -9.69 -7.48
C LYS A 177 13.34 -8.28 -7.26
N GLY A 178 12.01 -8.14 -7.29
CA GLY A 178 11.35 -6.87 -6.97
C GLY A 178 11.63 -6.40 -5.55
N ALA A 179 11.60 -7.31 -4.58
CA ALA A 179 11.89 -7.03 -3.18
C ALA A 179 13.33 -6.55 -2.97
N GLU A 180 14.29 -7.15 -3.67
CA GLU A 180 15.70 -6.71 -3.67
C GLU A 180 15.83 -5.28 -4.19
N ILE A 181 15.24 -4.98 -5.35
CA ILE A 181 15.22 -3.63 -5.94
C ILE A 181 14.52 -2.63 -5.00
N PHE A 182 13.38 -3.02 -4.44
CA PHE A 182 12.57 -2.18 -3.56
C PHE A 182 13.36 -1.77 -2.31
N LYS A 183 14.06 -2.72 -1.67
CA LYS A 183 14.94 -2.45 -0.53
C LYS A 183 16.14 -1.59 -0.92
N GLU A 184 16.84 -1.93 -2.00
CA GLU A 184 18.01 -1.19 -2.46
C GLU A 184 17.69 0.29 -2.66
N TYR A 185 16.59 0.59 -3.36
CA TYR A 185 16.18 1.95 -3.64
C TYR A 185 15.62 2.67 -2.42
N PHE A 186 15.03 1.96 -1.47
CA PHE A 186 14.62 2.58 -0.20
C PHE A 186 15.85 3.02 0.58
N HIS A 187 16.87 2.17 0.70
CA HIS A 187 18.12 2.50 1.37
C HIS A 187 18.87 3.63 0.67
N LYS A 188 18.84 3.70 -0.66
CA LYS A 188 19.33 4.88 -1.40
C LYS A 188 18.54 6.14 -1.04
N ALA A 189 17.21 6.06 -1.08
CA ALA A 189 16.35 7.20 -0.82
C ALA A 189 16.47 7.72 0.62
N ILE A 190 16.49 6.85 1.63
CA ILE A 190 16.63 7.28 3.03
C ILE A 190 18.01 7.91 3.27
N ASN A 191 19.09 7.35 2.72
CA ASN A 191 20.43 7.93 2.86
C ASN A 191 20.54 9.32 2.24
N GLU A 192 19.83 9.57 1.13
CA GLU A 192 19.88 10.84 0.41
C GLU A 192 18.90 11.88 0.97
N PHE A 193 17.68 11.46 1.32
CA PHE A 193 16.53 12.33 1.56
C PHE A 193 15.99 12.31 2.99
N TYR A 194 16.57 11.58 3.96
CA TYR A 194 16.11 11.61 5.35
C TYR A 194 16.03 13.04 5.90
N GLY A 195 14.88 13.40 6.48
CA GLY A 195 14.59 14.77 6.94
C GLY A 195 14.46 15.84 5.85
N LYS A 196 14.59 15.48 4.57
CA LYS A 196 14.53 16.39 3.41
C LYS A 196 13.28 16.14 2.57
N PRO A 197 12.84 17.12 1.76
CA PRO A 197 11.76 16.93 0.79
C PRO A 197 11.98 15.72 -0.10
N PHE A 198 10.91 14.97 -0.38
CA PHE A 198 10.96 13.75 -1.18
C PHE A 198 9.73 13.63 -2.06
N ILE A 199 9.92 13.73 -3.39
CA ILE A 199 8.84 13.68 -4.40
C ILE A 199 7.75 14.73 -4.13
N ARG A 200 6.61 14.37 -3.51
CA ARG A 200 5.54 15.31 -3.12
C ARG A 200 5.43 15.46 -1.60
N ALA A 201 6.15 14.64 -0.83
CA ALA A 201 6.19 14.71 0.62
C ALA A 201 7.09 15.85 1.11
N LYS A 202 6.65 16.51 2.19
CA LYS A 202 7.42 17.58 2.86
C LYS A 202 8.77 17.07 3.38
N THR A 203 8.80 15.84 3.86
CA THR A 203 10.00 15.12 4.28
C THR A 203 9.89 13.64 3.88
N PHE A 204 11.02 12.96 3.69
CA PHE A 204 11.05 11.51 3.46
C PHE A 204 10.37 10.72 4.59
N ASP A 205 10.50 11.17 5.84
CA ASP A 205 9.86 10.57 7.02
C ASP A 205 8.33 10.51 6.86
N ALA A 206 7.76 11.58 6.29
CA ALA A 206 6.34 11.74 6.04
C ALA A 206 5.88 11.17 4.68
N ALA A 207 6.75 10.51 3.93
CA ALA A 207 6.45 10.05 2.57
C ALA A 207 5.40 8.93 2.55
N TYR A 208 4.54 9.01 1.53
CA TYR A 208 3.62 7.93 1.19
C TYR A 208 4.34 6.85 0.39
N LEU A 209 3.73 5.67 0.34
CA LEU A 209 4.20 4.60 -0.54
C LEU A 209 4.19 5.04 -2.01
N THR A 210 3.20 5.84 -2.41
CA THR A 210 3.10 6.41 -3.76
C THR A 210 4.24 7.35 -4.12
N ASP A 211 4.77 8.12 -3.16
CA ASP A 211 5.98 8.92 -3.36
C ASP A 211 7.17 8.01 -3.69
N PHE A 212 7.32 6.90 -2.98
CA PHE A 212 8.41 5.96 -3.24
C PHE A 212 8.26 5.24 -4.58
N ILE A 213 7.05 4.84 -4.96
CA ILE A 213 6.79 4.26 -6.29
C ILE A 213 7.13 5.27 -7.38
N GLN A 214 6.75 6.54 -7.23
CA GLN A 214 7.13 7.60 -8.17
C GLN A 214 8.66 7.79 -8.23
N TYR A 215 9.37 7.70 -7.11
CA TYR A 215 10.83 7.72 -7.09
C TYR A 215 11.45 6.57 -7.89
N LEU A 216 10.90 5.35 -7.80
CA LEU A 216 11.31 4.20 -8.60
C LEU A 216 11.04 4.43 -10.11
N VAL A 217 9.89 5.03 -10.44
CA VAL A 217 9.56 5.40 -11.82
C VAL A 217 10.56 6.42 -12.38
N ASN A 218 10.88 7.48 -11.62
CA ASN A 218 11.83 8.53 -12.00
C ASN A 218 13.25 7.97 -12.21
N ASN A 219 13.63 6.93 -11.48
CA ASN A 219 14.91 6.24 -11.63
C ASN A 219 14.95 5.22 -12.78
N GLY A 220 13.85 5.10 -13.54
CA GLY A 220 13.78 4.29 -14.75
C GLY A 220 13.71 2.78 -14.50
N ILE A 221 13.30 2.36 -13.30
CA ILE A 221 13.24 0.92 -12.96
C ILE A 221 12.24 0.17 -13.84
N HIS A 222 11.19 0.84 -14.30
CA HIS A 222 10.25 0.28 -15.28
C HIS A 222 10.90 -0.06 -16.64
N LYS A 223 11.98 0.65 -17.04
CA LYS A 223 12.65 0.48 -18.34
C LYS A 223 13.87 -0.45 -18.33
N LYS A 224 14.59 -0.54 -17.21
CA LYS A 224 15.94 -1.12 -17.18
C LYS A 224 16.01 -2.65 -17.05
N SER A 225 14.91 -3.33 -16.71
CA SER A 225 15.03 -4.73 -16.26
C SER A 225 13.84 -5.65 -16.53
N GLY A 226 12.85 -5.21 -17.32
CA GLY A 226 11.58 -5.95 -17.50
C GLY A 226 10.77 -6.12 -16.20
N SER A 227 11.10 -5.31 -15.18
CA SER A 227 10.78 -5.54 -13.77
C SER A 227 9.49 -4.89 -13.27
N TRP A 228 8.74 -4.20 -14.09
CA TRP A 228 7.47 -3.60 -13.67
C TRP A 228 6.38 -4.00 -14.61
N ARG A 229 5.28 -4.48 -14.04
CA ARG A 229 3.98 -4.53 -14.69
C ARG A 229 2.96 -4.18 -13.63
N LEU A 230 2.15 -3.17 -13.91
CA LEU A 230 0.99 -2.88 -13.09
C LEU A 230 0.08 -4.12 -13.07
N CYS A 231 -0.43 -4.49 -11.90
CA CYS A 231 -1.53 -5.42 -11.82
C CYS A 231 -2.82 -4.60 -11.95
N LEU A 232 -3.34 -4.49 -13.16
CA LEU A 232 -4.66 -3.91 -13.35
C LEU A 232 -5.70 -4.86 -12.76
N LEU A 233 -6.48 -4.38 -11.80
CA LEU A 233 -7.76 -5.00 -11.52
C LEU A 233 -8.76 -4.47 -12.55
N LEU A 234 -9.30 -5.39 -13.33
CA LEU A 234 -10.43 -5.11 -14.21
C LEU A 234 -11.77 -5.52 -13.57
N SER A 235 -11.77 -5.93 -12.29
CA SER A 235 -12.96 -6.43 -11.60
C SER A 235 -13.21 -5.72 -10.27
N ARG A 236 -14.49 -5.38 -10.07
CA ARG A 236 -15.04 -4.75 -8.88
C ARG A 236 -14.92 -5.70 -7.66
N PRO A 237 -14.52 -5.21 -6.48
CA PRO A 237 -14.74 -5.93 -5.22
C PRO A 237 -16.23 -6.01 -4.84
#